data_AF-A0A1I5UQL9-F1
#
_entry.id   AF-A0A1I5UQL9-F1
#
_cell.length_a   1.000
_cell.length_b   1.000
_cell.length_c   1.000
_cell.angle_alpha   90.00
_cell.angle_beta   90.00
_cell.angle_gamma   90.00
#
_symmetry.space_group_name_H-M   'P 1'
#
loop_
_entity.id
_entity.type
_entity.pdbx_description
1 polymer ?
#
loop_
_entity_poly.entity_id
_entity_poly.type
_entity_poly.pdbx_seq_one_letter_code
_entity_poly.pdbx_strand_id
1 'polypeptide(L)'
;MNKRFTKIVVSGIAAIGITFSTGQVSADSMNSAPQAKGEQGQEETKAEKRVDKVEKKTDAIQSELGEIEGSLEDAPLTAKEVQTYQEYQEELDSLLNRLNAAENHLEAITKKSENPDAFAEEIDAEINDVHAEVLEIQEAIQSIFAEQMSSTGEIPENLKTAESPTYEVGSQAIIEAAHMDMESMSGAEATIVGAFDTTAYTVTYYPTTGGEPVENHKWVIHEELENPGEAPLEPGTEVTLNADHMKGMDGATAVIESAVDTTVYMLDFTMTTGEEVENHKWVTESELAPVE
;
A
#
# COMPACT_ATOMS: atom_id res chain seq x y z
N MET A 1 -19.37 -3.44 -8.08
CA MET A 1 -20.65 -2.96 -7.50
C MET A 1 -20.32 -1.99 -6.39
N ASN A 2 -20.15 -0.71 -6.72
CA ASN A 2 -19.27 0.19 -5.98
C ASN A 2 -19.88 0.60 -4.64
N LYS A 3 -19.28 0.15 -3.54
CA LYS A 3 -19.54 0.71 -2.21
C LYS A 3 -18.73 2.01 -2.11
N ARG A 4 -19.43 3.14 -2.02
CA ARG A 4 -18.78 4.42 -1.70
C ARG A 4 -18.43 4.42 -0.22
N PHE A 5 -17.13 4.50 0.10
CA PHE A 5 -16.68 4.82 1.44
C PHE A 5 -17.30 6.14 1.88
N THR A 6 -18.10 6.09 2.95
CA THR A 6 -18.84 7.24 3.45
C THR A 6 -18.07 7.80 4.62
N LYS A 7 -17.39 8.94 4.43
CA LYS A 7 -16.62 9.62 5.48
C LYS A 7 -17.52 9.92 6.69
N ILE A 8 -17.37 9.17 7.78
CA ILE A 8 -18.03 9.44 9.06
C ILE A 8 -17.05 10.24 9.91
N VAL A 9 -17.24 11.55 9.95
CA VAL A 9 -16.51 12.42 10.90
C VAL A 9 -17.20 12.33 12.26
N VAL A 10 -16.61 11.57 13.19
CA VAL A 10 -17.05 11.59 14.60
C VAL A 10 -16.36 12.74 15.33
N SER A 11 -17.10 13.82 15.57
CA SER A 11 -16.65 14.94 16.37
C SER A 11 -16.67 14.59 17.87
N GLY A 12 -15.52 14.68 18.54
CA GLY A 12 -15.42 14.43 19.98
C GLY A 12 -15.90 15.56 20.91
N ILE A 13 -15.62 15.35 22.20
CA ILE A 13 -15.74 16.28 23.36
C ILE A 13 -17.12 16.38 24.03
N ALA A 14 -17.20 15.85 25.26
CA ALA A 14 -18.02 16.40 26.35
C ALA A 14 -17.43 16.07 27.74
N ALA A 15 -16.36 16.76 28.16
CA ALA A 15 -15.81 16.61 29.51
C ALA A 15 -16.73 17.27 30.57
N ILE A 16 -17.32 16.47 31.46
CA ILE A 16 -18.16 16.95 32.57
C ILE A 16 -17.34 16.99 33.87
N GLY A 17 -16.84 18.17 34.23
CA GLY A 17 -16.21 18.40 35.53
C GLY A 17 -17.25 18.57 36.65
N ILE A 18 -17.14 17.76 37.71
CA ILE A 18 -17.99 17.88 38.92
C ILE A 18 -17.19 18.57 40.04
N THR A 19 -17.76 19.64 40.59
CA THR A 19 -17.15 20.44 41.66
C THR A 19 -17.41 19.87 43.05
N PHE A 20 -16.38 19.82 43.90
CA PHE A 20 -16.54 19.45 45.31
C PHE A 20 -17.00 20.64 46.17
N SER A 21 -18.05 20.42 46.97
CA SER A 21 -18.55 21.37 47.96
C SER A 21 -17.88 21.17 49.32
N THR A 22 -17.40 22.26 49.94
CA THR A 22 -16.74 22.22 51.26
C THR A 22 -17.74 22.31 52.41
N GLY A 23 -17.75 21.31 53.31
CA GLY A 23 -18.60 21.28 54.51
C GLY A 23 -17.83 21.00 55.81
N GLN A 24 -18.12 21.78 56.85
CA GLN A 24 -17.56 21.74 58.22
C GLN A 24 -18.74 21.80 59.23
N VAL A 25 -18.72 21.30 60.46
CA VAL A 25 -17.68 20.72 61.36
C VAL A 25 -18.28 19.45 62.02
N SER A 26 -17.55 18.54 62.69
CA SER A 26 -17.09 18.64 64.09
C SER A 26 -16.42 17.32 64.54
N ALA A 27 -15.57 17.38 65.57
CA ALA A 27 -14.86 16.23 66.11
C ALA A 27 -15.64 15.49 67.20
N ASP A 28 -15.42 14.17 67.31
CA ASP A 28 -14.99 13.59 68.60
C ASP A 28 -14.11 12.35 68.38
N SER A 29 -13.32 11.99 69.39
CA SER A 29 -12.23 11.01 69.28
C SER A 29 -12.67 9.56 69.48
N MET A 30 -12.05 8.63 68.74
CA MET A 30 -11.46 7.41 69.35
C MET A 30 -10.46 6.72 68.41
N ASN A 31 -9.40 6.18 69.01
CA ASN A 31 -8.24 5.62 68.34
C ASN A 31 -8.51 4.19 67.82
N SER A 32 -8.38 4.00 66.50
CA SER A 32 -8.29 2.68 65.84
C SER A 32 -7.10 2.71 64.88
N ALA A 33 -6.38 1.58 64.79
CA ALA A 33 -5.10 1.44 64.10
C ALA A 33 -5.14 1.93 62.63
N PRO A 34 -3.99 2.34 62.05
CA PRO A 34 -3.92 2.72 60.64
C PRO A 34 -4.25 1.52 59.75
N GLN A 35 -5.47 1.49 59.21
CA GLN A 35 -5.82 0.59 58.11
C GLN A 35 -4.97 0.96 56.90
N ALA A 36 -4.38 -0.05 56.26
CA ALA A 36 -3.71 0.09 54.98
C ALA A 36 -4.72 0.55 53.92
N LYS A 37 -4.72 1.86 53.64
CA LYS A 37 -5.45 2.51 52.54
C LYS A 37 -4.52 3.31 51.61
N GLY A 38 -3.21 3.08 51.73
CA GLY A 38 -2.18 3.80 50.97
C GLY A 38 -1.76 3.12 49.66
N GLU A 39 -1.86 1.79 49.56
CA GLU A 39 -1.30 1.05 48.41
C GLU A 39 -2.29 0.92 47.25
N GLN A 40 -3.52 0.43 47.47
CA GLN A 40 -4.51 0.26 46.39
C GLN A 40 -4.76 1.54 45.55
N GLY A 41 -5.12 2.66 46.17
CA GLY A 41 -5.36 3.92 45.44
C GLY A 41 -4.11 4.55 44.82
N GLN A 42 -2.90 4.14 45.23
CA GLN A 42 -1.64 4.58 44.63
C GLN A 42 -1.17 3.65 43.49
N GLU A 43 -1.71 2.42 43.45
CA GLU A 43 -1.53 1.44 42.38
C GLU A 43 -2.56 1.64 41.26
N GLU A 44 -3.84 1.89 41.60
CA GLU A 44 -4.91 2.31 40.66
C GLU A 44 -4.47 3.55 39.86
N THR A 45 -4.10 4.65 40.54
CA THR A 45 -3.63 5.90 39.90
C THR A 45 -2.28 5.81 39.16
N LYS A 46 -1.66 4.63 39.17
CA LYS A 46 -0.45 4.29 38.41
C LYS A 46 -0.75 3.30 37.28
N ALA A 47 -1.82 2.52 37.37
CA ALA A 47 -2.39 1.74 36.29
C ALA A 47 -3.04 2.68 35.26
N GLU A 48 -3.93 3.58 35.69
CA GLU A 48 -4.55 4.65 34.89
C GLU A 48 -3.50 5.34 33.98
N LYS A 49 -2.48 5.96 34.58
CA LYS A 49 -1.38 6.66 33.86
C LYS A 49 -0.54 5.79 32.91
N ARG A 50 -0.63 4.46 33.01
CA ARG A 50 0.03 3.54 32.06
C ARG A 50 -0.90 3.20 30.90
N VAL A 51 -2.20 3.12 31.16
CA VAL A 51 -3.25 2.94 30.16
C VAL A 51 -3.41 4.22 29.33
N ASP A 52 -3.40 5.42 29.95
CA ASP A 52 -3.24 6.74 29.31
C ASP A 52 -2.08 6.84 28.30
N LYS A 53 -1.05 5.98 28.48
CA LYS A 53 0.15 5.94 27.63
C LYS A 53 0.02 4.91 26.50
N VAL A 54 -0.90 3.95 26.63
CA VAL A 54 -1.30 3.06 25.54
C VAL A 54 -2.20 3.84 24.59
N GLU A 55 -3.30 4.40 25.11
CA GLU A 55 -4.23 5.34 24.42
C GLU A 55 -3.47 6.34 23.53
N LYS A 56 -2.60 7.17 24.11
CA LYS A 56 -1.81 8.19 23.38
C LYS A 56 -0.84 7.66 22.33
N LYS A 57 -0.56 6.35 22.30
CA LYS A 57 0.18 5.72 21.21
C LYS A 57 -0.77 5.24 20.11
N THR A 58 -1.92 4.70 20.48
CA THR A 58 -3.00 4.32 19.58
C THR A 58 -3.50 5.56 18.83
N ASP A 59 -3.83 6.66 19.54
CA ASP A 59 -4.11 7.99 18.99
C ASP A 59 -3.10 8.42 17.90
N ALA A 60 -1.80 8.28 18.21
CA ALA A 60 -0.73 8.72 17.32
C ALA A 60 -0.61 7.81 16.08
N ILE A 61 -0.78 6.49 16.25
CA ILE A 61 -0.83 5.54 15.14
C ILE A 61 -2.03 5.84 14.24
N GLN A 62 -3.21 6.09 14.80
CA GLN A 62 -4.41 6.43 14.03
C GLN A 62 -4.27 7.77 13.29
N SER A 63 -3.62 8.77 13.90
CA SER A 63 -3.34 10.04 13.24
C SER A 63 -2.38 9.89 12.05
N GLU A 64 -1.34 9.06 12.18
CA GLU A 64 -0.41 8.76 11.08
C GLU A 64 -1.12 7.95 9.98
N LEU A 65 -1.96 6.97 10.37
CA LEU A 65 -2.76 6.17 9.44
C LEU A 65 -3.74 7.01 8.61
N GLY A 66 -4.40 7.99 9.24
CA GLY A 66 -5.32 8.91 8.55
C GLY A 66 -4.61 9.91 7.61
N GLU A 67 -3.32 10.15 7.78
CA GLU A 67 -2.50 10.90 6.81
C GLU A 67 -2.21 10.04 5.57
N ILE A 68 -1.91 8.75 5.75
CA ILE A 68 -1.77 7.78 4.64
C ILE A 68 -3.10 7.63 3.89
N GLU A 69 -4.18 7.23 4.57
CA GLU A 69 -5.53 7.05 3.96
C GLU A 69 -5.99 8.31 3.22
N GLY A 70 -5.78 9.48 3.82
CA GLY A 70 -6.16 10.78 3.25
C GLY A 70 -5.38 11.21 2.02
N SER A 71 -4.32 10.47 1.65
CA SER A 71 -3.46 10.72 0.49
C SER A 71 -3.59 9.68 -0.63
N LEU A 72 -4.40 8.64 -0.43
CA LEU A 72 -4.66 7.64 -1.46
C LEU A 72 -5.59 8.20 -2.55
N GLU A 73 -5.23 7.91 -3.79
CA GLU A 73 -5.89 8.27 -5.05
C GLU A 73 -6.14 6.98 -5.84
N ASP A 74 -7.19 6.95 -6.66
CA ASP A 74 -7.50 5.82 -7.54
C ASP A 74 -6.52 5.71 -8.72
N ALA A 75 -6.40 4.52 -9.32
CA ALA A 75 -5.61 4.31 -10.55
C ALA A 75 -6.22 5.05 -11.77
N PRO A 76 -5.43 5.39 -12.80
CA PRO A 76 -3.99 5.18 -12.93
C PRO A 76 -3.18 6.16 -12.07
N LEU A 77 -2.07 5.66 -11.53
CA LEU A 77 -1.09 6.39 -10.73
C LEU A 77 0.05 6.95 -11.61
N THR A 78 0.66 8.02 -11.14
CA THR A 78 1.97 8.49 -11.61
C THR A 78 3.07 7.62 -11.00
N ALA A 79 4.25 7.58 -11.64
CA ALA A 79 5.43 6.88 -11.08
C ALA A 79 5.79 7.32 -9.66
N LYS A 80 5.55 8.59 -9.31
CA LYS A 80 5.76 9.09 -7.95
C LYS A 80 4.72 8.56 -6.95
N GLU A 81 3.45 8.52 -7.34
CA GLU A 81 2.39 7.95 -6.49
C GLU A 81 2.65 6.46 -6.21
N VAL A 82 3.12 5.69 -7.21
CA VAL A 82 3.59 4.31 -7.02
C VAL A 82 4.70 4.20 -5.97
N GLN A 83 5.76 5.02 -6.10
CA GLN A 83 6.87 5.03 -5.14
C GLN A 83 6.41 5.38 -3.72
N THR A 84 5.57 6.43 -3.58
CA THR A 84 5.01 6.82 -2.29
C THR A 84 4.17 5.71 -1.66
N TYR A 85 3.46 4.89 -2.45
CA TYR A 85 2.64 3.80 -1.91
C TYR A 85 3.50 2.59 -1.49
N GLN A 86 4.65 2.36 -2.13
CA GLN A 86 5.65 1.39 -1.65
C GLN A 86 6.21 1.85 -0.29
N GLU A 87 6.54 3.13 -0.13
CA GLU A 87 6.95 3.72 1.15
C GLU A 87 5.84 3.55 2.22
N TYR A 88 4.57 3.79 1.85
CA TYR A 88 3.43 3.56 2.76
C TYR A 88 3.26 2.10 3.19
N GLN A 89 3.60 1.11 2.36
CA GLN A 89 3.56 -0.29 2.79
C GLN A 89 4.55 -0.58 3.92
N GLU A 90 5.79 -0.05 3.83
CA GLU A 90 6.77 -0.13 4.93
C GLU A 90 6.30 0.63 6.19
N GLU A 91 5.66 1.80 6.01
CA GLU A 91 5.11 2.57 7.13
C GLU A 91 3.95 1.82 7.81
N LEU A 92 3.02 1.21 7.07
CA LEU A 92 1.90 0.44 7.60
C LEU A 92 2.39 -0.78 8.41
N ASP A 93 3.41 -1.50 7.92
CA ASP A 93 4.06 -2.58 8.69
C ASP A 93 4.71 -2.05 9.98
N SER A 94 5.32 -0.86 9.94
CA SER A 94 5.83 -0.18 11.13
C SER A 94 4.71 0.19 12.11
N LEU A 95 3.55 0.65 11.62
CA LEU A 95 2.36 0.94 12.42
C LEU A 95 1.80 -0.34 13.08
N LEU A 96 1.63 -1.45 12.36
CA LEU A 96 1.25 -2.75 12.92
C LEU A 96 2.20 -3.19 14.04
N ASN A 97 3.51 -3.11 13.81
CA ASN A 97 4.51 -3.46 14.83
C ASN A 97 4.42 -2.57 16.09
N ARG A 98 4.14 -1.28 15.92
CA ARG A 98 3.92 -0.33 17.04
C ARG A 98 2.63 -0.62 17.79
N LEU A 99 1.58 -1.03 17.09
CA LEU A 99 0.26 -1.35 17.62
C LEU A 99 0.27 -2.66 18.41
N ASN A 100 0.88 -3.71 17.86
CA ASN A 100 1.19 -4.95 18.58
C ASN A 100 2.01 -4.68 19.86
N ALA A 101 2.94 -3.72 19.83
CA ALA A 101 3.69 -3.30 21.02
C ALA A 101 2.88 -2.44 22.02
N ALA A 102 1.74 -1.87 21.59
CA ALA A 102 0.78 -1.19 22.46
C ALA A 102 -0.14 -2.22 23.15
N GLU A 103 -0.68 -3.17 22.40
CA GLU A 103 -1.46 -4.32 22.88
C GLU A 103 -0.69 -5.12 23.95
N ASN A 104 0.53 -5.58 23.64
CA ASN A 104 1.41 -6.28 24.58
C ASN A 104 1.70 -5.47 25.85
N HIS A 105 1.71 -4.13 25.77
CA HIS A 105 1.88 -3.26 26.93
C HIS A 105 0.59 -3.17 27.76
N LEU A 106 -0.58 -3.14 27.11
CA LEU A 106 -1.89 -3.20 27.74
C LEU A 106 -2.09 -4.53 28.50
N GLU A 107 -1.84 -5.67 27.85
CA GLU A 107 -1.85 -7.00 28.50
C GLU A 107 -0.95 -7.04 29.74
N ALA A 108 0.26 -6.45 29.64
CA ALA A 108 1.22 -6.42 30.73
C ALA A 108 0.81 -5.49 31.89
N ILE A 109 -0.16 -4.59 31.68
CA ILE A 109 -0.81 -3.76 32.71
C ILE A 109 -2.00 -4.54 33.30
N THR A 110 -2.93 -5.02 32.48
CA THR A 110 -4.16 -5.71 32.92
C THR A 110 -3.84 -6.96 33.74
N LYS A 111 -2.86 -7.78 33.31
CA LYS A 111 -2.37 -8.97 34.03
C LYS A 111 -1.77 -8.70 35.41
N LYS A 112 -1.46 -7.44 35.75
CA LYS A 112 -0.98 -7.02 37.08
C LYS A 112 -2.08 -6.41 37.94
N SER A 113 -3.26 -6.13 37.37
CA SER A 113 -4.45 -5.75 38.13
C SER A 113 -5.26 -7.00 38.48
N GLU A 114 -5.78 -7.10 39.70
CA GLU A 114 -6.67 -8.21 40.08
C GLU A 114 -8.08 -8.08 39.45
N ASN A 115 -8.37 -6.96 38.79
CA ASN A 115 -9.57 -6.73 38.00
C ASN A 115 -9.19 -5.86 36.78
N PRO A 116 -9.45 -6.27 35.53
CA PRO A 116 -9.34 -5.35 34.40
C PRO A 116 -10.35 -4.22 34.61
N ASP A 117 -9.86 -2.98 34.51
CA ASP A 117 -10.72 -1.81 34.55
C ASP A 117 -11.44 -1.66 33.20
N ALA A 118 -12.67 -1.13 33.20
CA ALA A 118 -13.45 -0.98 31.96
C ALA A 118 -12.72 -0.10 30.92
N PHE A 119 -11.88 0.83 31.39
CA PHE A 119 -11.01 1.66 30.56
C PHE A 119 -9.95 0.85 29.79
N ALA A 120 -9.50 -0.30 30.31
CA ALA A 120 -8.58 -1.17 29.59
C ALA A 120 -9.29 -1.98 28.50
N GLU A 121 -10.56 -2.35 28.68
CA GLU A 121 -11.37 -3.00 27.64
C GLU A 121 -11.71 -2.02 26.50
N GLU A 122 -11.91 -0.74 26.81
CA GLU A 122 -12.15 0.34 25.83
C GLU A 122 -10.95 0.55 24.90
N ILE A 123 -9.73 0.62 25.46
CA ILE A 123 -8.50 0.80 24.67
C ILE A 123 -8.06 -0.49 23.97
N ASP A 124 -8.42 -1.67 24.48
CA ASP A 124 -8.25 -2.94 23.76
C ASP A 124 -9.11 -2.96 22.49
N ALA A 125 -10.37 -2.53 22.58
CA ALA A 125 -11.24 -2.37 21.43
C ALA A 125 -10.70 -1.34 20.41
N GLU A 126 -10.24 -0.17 20.89
CA GLU A 126 -9.62 0.86 20.04
C GLU A 126 -8.37 0.35 19.30
N ILE A 127 -7.50 -0.42 19.97
CA ILE A 127 -6.34 -1.06 19.35
C ILE A 127 -6.76 -2.02 18.24
N ASN A 128 -7.80 -2.84 18.49
CA ASN A 128 -8.31 -3.78 17.51
C ASN A 128 -8.96 -3.09 16.31
N ASP A 129 -9.71 -2.00 16.54
CA ASP A 129 -10.32 -1.19 15.46
C ASP A 129 -9.23 -0.55 14.59
N VAL A 130 -8.21 0.09 15.18
CA VAL A 130 -7.07 0.64 14.42
C VAL A 130 -6.27 -0.47 13.72
N HIS A 131 -6.16 -1.67 14.30
CA HIS A 131 -5.49 -2.80 13.64
C HIS A 131 -6.26 -3.26 12.40
N ALA A 132 -7.59 -3.24 12.44
CA ALA A 132 -8.42 -3.50 11.26
C ALA A 132 -8.24 -2.40 10.21
N GLU A 133 -8.27 -1.12 10.60
CA GLU A 133 -8.05 0.02 9.69
C GLU A 133 -6.70 -0.08 8.95
N VAL A 134 -5.61 -0.46 9.64
CA VAL A 134 -4.29 -0.64 9.00
C VAL A 134 -4.31 -1.75 7.95
N LEU A 135 -4.95 -2.89 8.24
CA LEU A 135 -5.08 -3.99 7.28
C LEU A 135 -5.98 -3.64 6.09
N GLU A 136 -7.09 -2.93 6.31
CA GLU A 136 -7.97 -2.45 5.23
C GLU A 136 -7.23 -1.50 4.29
N ILE A 137 -6.34 -0.64 4.82
CA ILE A 137 -5.51 0.27 4.02
C ILE A 137 -4.38 -0.49 3.28
N GLN A 138 -3.78 -1.52 3.88
CA GLN A 138 -2.86 -2.41 3.17
C GLN A 138 -3.55 -3.12 2.00
N GLU A 139 -4.74 -3.69 2.20
CA GLU A 139 -5.56 -4.32 1.14
C GLU A 139 -5.92 -3.31 0.05
N ALA A 140 -6.32 -2.09 0.41
CA ALA A 140 -6.62 -1.02 -0.55
C ALA A 140 -5.42 -0.66 -1.45
N ILE A 141 -4.21 -0.53 -0.89
CA ILE A 141 -3.01 -0.25 -1.69
C ILE A 141 -2.69 -1.42 -2.64
N GLN A 142 -2.82 -2.68 -2.19
CA GLN A 142 -2.62 -3.83 -3.07
C GLN A 142 -3.62 -3.82 -4.25
N SER A 143 -4.89 -3.51 -3.98
CA SER A 143 -5.93 -3.45 -5.02
C SER A 143 -5.70 -2.31 -6.02
N ILE A 144 -5.24 -1.13 -5.55
CA ILE A 144 -4.84 -0.02 -6.44
C ILE A 144 -3.62 -0.41 -7.29
N PHE A 145 -2.64 -1.13 -6.74
CA PHE A 145 -1.51 -1.64 -7.51
C PHE A 145 -1.94 -2.69 -8.55
N ALA A 146 -2.92 -3.55 -8.23
CA ALA A 146 -3.46 -4.50 -9.19
C ALA A 146 -4.18 -3.80 -10.36
N GLU A 147 -5.00 -2.78 -10.07
CA GLU A 147 -5.64 -1.94 -11.10
C GLU A 147 -4.60 -1.18 -11.93
N GLN A 148 -3.53 -0.66 -11.30
CA GLN A 148 -2.43 0.04 -11.97
C GLN A 148 -1.55 -0.87 -12.84
N MET A 149 -1.40 -2.16 -12.50
CA MET A 149 -0.69 -3.13 -13.35
C MET A 149 -1.56 -3.70 -14.47
N SER A 150 -2.88 -3.59 -14.35
CA SER A 150 -3.84 -4.09 -15.33
C SER A 150 -3.96 -3.15 -16.54
N SER A 151 -4.43 -3.68 -17.67
CA SER A 151 -4.78 -2.85 -18.83
C SER A 151 -6.10 -3.26 -19.48
N THR A 152 -6.58 -2.43 -20.40
CA THR A 152 -7.78 -2.71 -21.21
C THR A 152 -7.64 -3.90 -22.16
N GLY A 153 -6.43 -4.46 -22.31
CA GLY A 153 -6.12 -5.48 -23.32
C GLY A 153 -6.10 -4.95 -24.76
N GLU A 154 -6.23 -3.63 -24.98
CA GLU A 154 -6.16 -3.03 -26.33
C GLU A 154 -4.75 -3.22 -26.91
N ILE A 155 -4.66 -3.82 -28.10
CA ILE A 155 -3.40 -4.11 -28.78
C ILE A 155 -3.08 -3.00 -29.79
N PRO A 156 -1.87 -2.41 -29.77
CA PRO A 156 -1.46 -1.39 -30.75
C PRO A 156 -1.63 -1.83 -32.21
N GLU A 157 -1.98 -0.88 -33.08
CA GLU A 157 -2.17 -1.18 -34.51
C GLU A 157 -0.87 -1.68 -35.15
N ASN A 158 -0.99 -2.72 -35.98
CA ASN A 158 0.10 -3.37 -36.72
C ASN A 158 1.10 -4.17 -35.88
N LEU A 159 0.92 -4.29 -34.55
CA LEU A 159 1.73 -5.18 -33.72
C LEU A 159 1.61 -6.64 -34.22
N LYS A 160 2.76 -7.24 -34.55
CA LYS A 160 2.81 -8.58 -35.15
C LYS A 160 2.70 -9.66 -34.09
N THR A 161 1.67 -10.52 -34.16
CA THR A 161 1.61 -11.75 -33.35
C THR A 161 2.82 -12.65 -33.62
N ALA A 162 3.43 -13.18 -32.56
CA ALA A 162 4.57 -14.08 -32.65
C ALA A 162 4.19 -15.41 -33.32
N GLU A 163 4.98 -15.86 -34.29
CA GLU A 163 4.70 -17.10 -35.05
C GLU A 163 5.12 -18.37 -34.29
N SER A 164 6.07 -18.25 -33.36
CA SER A 164 6.61 -19.38 -32.57
C SER A 164 7.22 -18.86 -31.26
N PRO A 165 6.39 -18.27 -30.36
CA PRO A 165 6.84 -17.81 -29.05
C PRO A 165 7.31 -18.99 -28.18
N THR A 166 8.22 -18.76 -27.23
CA THR A 166 8.60 -19.78 -26.24
C THR A 166 7.41 -20.18 -25.35
N TYR A 167 6.52 -19.24 -25.04
CA TYR A 167 5.30 -19.46 -24.27
C TYR A 167 4.06 -19.20 -25.15
N GLU A 168 3.28 -20.24 -25.46
CA GLU A 168 2.09 -20.09 -26.32
C GLU A 168 0.94 -19.34 -25.60
N VAL A 169 0.08 -18.64 -26.33
CA VAL A 169 -1.12 -18.01 -25.75
C VAL A 169 -2.04 -19.09 -25.13
N GLY A 170 -2.44 -18.88 -23.87
CA GLY A 170 -3.14 -19.85 -23.04
C GLY A 170 -2.23 -20.85 -22.30
N SER A 171 -0.91 -20.76 -22.46
CA SER A 171 0.06 -21.45 -21.60
C SER A 171 0.34 -20.64 -20.33
N GLN A 172 1.04 -21.26 -19.38
CA GLN A 172 1.44 -20.64 -18.11
C GLN A 172 2.95 -20.46 -18.04
N ALA A 173 3.40 -19.41 -17.36
CA ALA A 173 4.79 -19.10 -17.07
C ALA A 173 4.93 -18.48 -15.67
N ILE A 174 6.13 -18.48 -15.10
CA ILE A 174 6.45 -17.77 -13.86
C ILE A 174 7.11 -16.44 -14.23
N ILE A 175 6.63 -15.33 -13.66
CA ILE A 175 7.24 -14.01 -13.85
C ILE A 175 8.54 -13.93 -13.03
N GLU A 176 9.67 -13.64 -13.67
CA GLU A 176 10.96 -13.41 -13.00
C GLU A 176 11.29 -11.92 -12.80
N ALA A 177 10.53 -11.01 -13.42
CA ALA A 177 10.69 -9.56 -13.27
C ALA A 177 9.91 -8.97 -12.08
N ALA A 178 10.45 -7.89 -11.52
CA ALA A 178 9.72 -6.90 -10.76
C ALA A 178 9.88 -5.56 -11.52
N HIS A 179 8.82 -5.06 -12.15
CA HIS A 179 8.85 -3.77 -12.82
C HIS A 179 8.51 -2.67 -11.82
N MET A 180 9.24 -1.56 -11.87
CA MET A 180 9.10 -0.42 -10.93
C MET A 180 9.11 -0.84 -9.45
N ASP A 181 9.95 -1.82 -9.10
CA ASP A 181 10.09 -2.37 -7.75
C ASP A 181 8.77 -2.95 -7.16
N MET A 182 7.79 -3.29 -8.02
CA MET A 182 6.58 -4.03 -7.62
C MET A 182 6.92 -5.51 -7.40
N GLU A 183 7.52 -5.82 -6.25
CA GLU A 183 7.96 -7.18 -5.87
C GLU A 183 6.82 -8.22 -5.95
N SER A 184 5.56 -7.79 -5.79
CA SER A 184 4.37 -8.64 -5.85
C SER A 184 4.11 -9.29 -7.23
N MET A 185 4.78 -8.84 -8.28
CA MET A 185 4.82 -9.52 -9.60
C MET A 185 5.77 -10.72 -9.62
N SER A 186 6.90 -10.63 -8.92
CA SER A 186 8.00 -11.59 -9.06
C SER A 186 7.64 -12.92 -8.38
N GLY A 187 7.79 -14.02 -9.14
CA GLY A 187 7.39 -15.36 -8.72
C GLY A 187 5.90 -15.67 -8.89
N ALA A 188 5.09 -14.75 -9.42
CA ALA A 188 3.69 -15.03 -9.76
C ALA A 188 3.58 -16.01 -10.94
N GLU A 189 2.62 -16.93 -10.86
CA GLU A 189 2.21 -17.78 -11.98
C GLU A 189 1.23 -16.99 -12.87
N ALA A 190 1.59 -16.81 -14.13
CA ALA A 190 0.88 -16.00 -15.10
C ALA A 190 0.37 -16.84 -16.27
N THR A 191 -0.77 -16.45 -16.82
CA THR A 191 -1.32 -16.98 -18.09
C THR A 191 -0.96 -16.03 -19.23
N ILE A 192 -0.38 -16.56 -20.30
CA ILE A 192 -0.11 -15.78 -21.51
C ILE A 192 -1.43 -15.45 -22.23
N VAL A 193 -1.82 -14.17 -22.30
CA VAL A 193 -3.00 -13.73 -23.07
C VAL A 193 -2.65 -13.09 -24.41
N GLY A 194 -1.39 -12.69 -24.61
CA GLY A 194 -0.86 -12.25 -25.90
C GLY A 194 0.64 -12.50 -26.03
N ALA A 195 1.12 -12.73 -27.26
CA ALA A 195 2.53 -12.94 -27.59
C ALA A 195 2.84 -12.30 -28.95
N PHE A 196 3.81 -11.39 -29.01
CA PHE A 196 4.04 -10.51 -30.17
C PHE A 196 5.53 -10.33 -30.47
N ASP A 197 5.90 -10.35 -31.76
CA ASP A 197 7.25 -10.04 -32.23
C ASP A 197 7.38 -8.51 -32.40
N THR A 198 8.24 -7.85 -31.63
CA THR A 198 8.52 -6.39 -31.78
C THR A 198 9.91 -6.04 -31.21
N THR A 199 10.29 -4.77 -31.31
CA THR A 199 11.38 -4.19 -30.52
C THR A 199 10.81 -3.59 -29.24
N ALA A 200 11.21 -4.13 -28.10
CA ALA A 200 10.91 -3.57 -26.79
C ALA A 200 11.99 -2.56 -26.38
N TYR A 201 11.58 -1.45 -25.76
CA TYR A 201 12.47 -0.39 -25.32
C TYR A 201 12.39 -0.17 -23.81
N THR A 202 13.56 0.00 -23.20
CA THR A 202 13.67 0.67 -21.89
C THR A 202 13.83 2.17 -22.16
N VAL A 203 13.05 3.01 -21.48
CA VAL A 203 13.01 4.45 -21.74
C VAL A 203 13.13 5.29 -20.47
N THR A 204 13.74 6.47 -20.59
CA THR A 204 13.63 7.54 -19.59
C THR A 204 12.64 8.57 -20.10
N TYR A 205 11.50 8.77 -19.42
CA TYR A 205 10.45 9.69 -19.89
C TYR A 205 10.15 10.84 -18.94
N TYR A 206 9.69 11.96 -19.50
CA TYR A 206 9.32 13.18 -18.78
C TYR A 206 7.79 13.28 -18.68
N PRO A 207 7.17 12.98 -17.52
CA PRO A 207 5.71 12.89 -17.43
C PRO A 207 4.98 14.17 -17.86
N THR A 208 3.89 14.04 -18.61
CA THR A 208 3.06 15.18 -19.04
C THR A 208 2.33 15.86 -17.88
N THR A 209 2.21 15.17 -16.74
CA THR A 209 1.78 15.71 -15.44
C THR A 209 2.84 16.58 -14.75
N GLY A 210 4.09 16.54 -15.22
CA GLY A 210 5.26 17.16 -14.59
C GLY A 210 5.82 16.36 -13.42
N GLY A 211 7.03 16.71 -13.00
CA GLY A 211 7.77 16.01 -11.94
C GLY A 211 9.22 15.76 -12.34
N GLU A 212 9.87 14.85 -11.62
CA GLU A 212 11.14 14.26 -12.03
C GLU A 212 10.93 13.26 -13.18
N PRO A 213 11.93 13.00 -14.03
CA PRO A 213 11.84 11.97 -15.06
C PRO A 213 11.71 10.57 -14.44
N VAL A 214 11.01 9.68 -15.15
CA VAL A 214 10.91 8.26 -14.81
C VAL A 214 12.02 7.55 -15.58
N GLU A 215 13.10 7.22 -14.89
CA GLU A 215 14.29 6.59 -15.47
C GLU A 215 14.10 5.09 -15.68
N ASN A 216 14.64 4.54 -16.77
CA ASN A 216 14.68 3.11 -17.06
C ASN A 216 13.32 2.38 -16.99
N HIS A 217 12.22 3.05 -17.35
CA HIS A 217 10.91 2.44 -17.40
C HIS A 217 10.89 1.27 -18.41
N LYS A 218 10.28 0.17 -17.98
CA LYS A 218 10.12 -1.08 -18.71
C LYS A 218 8.63 -1.45 -18.75
N TRP A 219 8.04 -1.77 -19.89
CA TRP A 219 8.57 -1.64 -21.27
C TRP A 219 7.55 -0.91 -22.12
N VAL A 220 8.03 -0.12 -23.08
CA VAL A 220 7.22 0.36 -24.22
C VAL A 220 7.71 -0.32 -25.49
N ILE A 221 6.80 -0.60 -26.42
CA ILE A 221 7.14 -1.26 -27.70
C ILE A 221 7.16 -0.28 -28.87
N HIS A 222 7.71 -0.69 -30.02
CA HIS A 222 7.85 0.20 -31.20
C HIS A 222 6.52 0.78 -31.69
N GLU A 223 5.45 0.00 -31.60
CA GLU A 223 4.08 0.38 -31.97
C GLU A 223 3.43 1.36 -30.98
N GLU A 224 4.02 1.57 -29.80
CA GLU A 224 3.60 2.52 -28.77
C GLU A 224 4.37 3.85 -28.85
N LEU A 225 5.06 4.11 -29.96
CA LEU A 225 5.79 5.36 -30.21
C LEU A 225 5.09 6.20 -31.29
N GLU A 226 5.11 7.52 -31.17
CA GLU A 226 4.53 8.40 -32.19
C GLU A 226 5.46 8.53 -33.40
N ASN A 227 5.06 7.95 -34.55
CA ASN A 227 5.78 8.05 -35.84
C ASN A 227 7.29 7.69 -35.77
N PRO A 228 7.71 6.56 -35.15
CA PRO A 228 9.12 6.29 -34.83
C PRO A 228 10.03 6.05 -36.04
N GLY A 229 9.46 5.70 -37.20
CA GLY A 229 10.21 5.25 -38.37
C GLY A 229 10.46 3.75 -38.35
N GLU A 230 11.66 3.32 -38.75
CA GLU A 230 12.05 1.91 -38.81
C GLU A 230 12.70 1.48 -37.49
N ALA A 231 12.38 0.28 -37.01
CA ALA A 231 13.00 -0.33 -35.84
C ALA A 231 14.35 -1.01 -36.19
N PRO A 232 15.26 -1.22 -35.21
CA PRO A 232 15.22 -0.68 -33.84
C PRO A 232 15.74 0.77 -33.78
N LEU A 233 15.28 1.53 -32.79
CA LEU A 233 15.82 2.86 -32.48
C LEU A 233 17.11 2.77 -31.65
N GLU A 234 18.07 3.64 -31.95
CA GLU A 234 19.37 3.70 -31.26
C GLU A 234 19.25 4.36 -29.87
N PRO A 235 20.03 3.93 -28.86
CA PRO A 235 20.10 4.60 -27.57
C PRO A 235 20.43 6.10 -27.67
N GLY A 236 19.76 6.92 -26.87
CA GLY A 236 19.82 8.38 -26.93
C GLY A 236 18.88 9.02 -27.98
N THR A 237 18.08 8.23 -28.71
CA THR A 237 17.02 8.76 -29.58
C THR A 237 15.89 9.35 -28.73
N GLU A 238 15.48 10.57 -29.04
CA GLU A 238 14.30 11.23 -28.45
C GLU A 238 13.04 10.85 -29.23
N VAL A 239 11.98 10.46 -28.51
CA VAL A 239 10.69 10.00 -29.06
C VAL A 239 9.52 10.59 -28.27
N THR A 240 8.31 10.53 -28.83
CA THR A 240 7.06 10.76 -28.10
C THR A 240 6.39 9.43 -27.83
N LEU A 241 5.95 9.19 -26.59
CA LEU A 241 5.19 8.00 -26.21
C LEU A 241 3.71 8.12 -26.59
N ASN A 242 3.15 7.03 -27.09
CA ASN A 242 1.73 6.77 -27.35
C ASN A 242 1.33 5.49 -26.58
N ALA A 243 1.63 5.50 -25.28
CA ALA A 243 1.28 4.48 -24.30
C ALA A 243 0.77 5.16 -23.03
N ASP A 244 -0.20 4.54 -22.37
CA ASP A 244 -0.89 5.07 -21.18
C ASP A 244 -0.72 4.17 -19.95
N HIS A 245 0.33 3.33 -19.92
CA HIS A 245 0.60 2.38 -18.84
C HIS A 245 0.71 3.06 -17.46
N MET A 246 1.05 4.35 -17.43
CA MET A 246 1.01 5.20 -16.23
C MET A 246 0.40 6.56 -16.53
N LYS A 247 -0.19 7.19 -15.49
CA LYS A 247 -0.70 8.55 -15.55
C LYS A 247 0.43 9.54 -15.88
N GLY A 248 0.32 10.18 -17.04
CA GLY A 248 1.31 11.12 -17.56
C GLY A 248 2.33 10.53 -18.53
N MET A 249 2.21 9.25 -18.90
CA MET A 249 3.03 8.62 -19.96
C MET A 249 2.57 9.03 -21.37
N ASP A 250 1.26 9.08 -21.62
CA ASP A 250 0.73 9.44 -22.94
C ASP A 250 1.15 10.87 -23.34
N GLY A 251 1.69 11.00 -24.55
CA GLY A 251 2.27 12.22 -25.09
C GLY A 251 3.58 12.67 -24.42
N ALA A 252 4.17 11.88 -23.54
CA ALA A 252 5.44 12.22 -22.89
C ALA A 252 6.60 12.16 -23.89
N THR A 253 7.53 13.12 -23.77
CA THR A 253 8.85 12.98 -24.40
C THR A 253 9.65 11.94 -23.64
N ALA A 254 10.30 11.04 -24.37
CA ALA A 254 11.15 10.00 -23.80
C ALA A 254 12.47 9.86 -24.56
N VAL A 255 13.47 9.32 -23.88
CA VAL A 255 14.77 8.95 -24.46
C VAL A 255 14.89 7.43 -24.42
N ILE A 256 15.25 6.83 -25.55
CA ILE A 256 15.55 5.40 -25.64
C ILE A 256 16.85 5.11 -24.87
N GLU A 257 16.80 4.29 -23.82
CA GLU A 257 17.99 3.85 -23.07
C GLU A 257 18.57 2.56 -23.68
N SER A 258 17.69 1.62 -24.04
CA SER A 258 18.06 0.40 -24.76
C SER A 258 16.91 -0.15 -25.59
N ALA A 259 17.25 -0.95 -26.60
CA ALA A 259 16.34 -1.60 -27.52
C ALA A 259 16.66 -3.10 -27.59
N VAL A 260 15.64 -3.95 -27.61
CA VAL A 260 15.78 -5.40 -27.78
C VAL A 260 14.70 -5.96 -28.70
N ASP A 261 15.12 -6.59 -29.80
CA ASP A 261 14.22 -7.33 -30.68
C ASP A 261 13.87 -8.66 -30.00
N THR A 262 12.61 -8.87 -29.63
CA THR A 262 12.19 -10.00 -28.79
C THR A 262 10.70 -10.32 -28.92
N THR A 263 10.28 -11.44 -28.32
CA THR A 263 8.87 -11.68 -28.04
C THR A 263 8.47 -10.90 -26.79
N VAL A 264 7.48 -10.02 -26.91
CA VAL A 264 6.78 -9.43 -25.76
C VAL A 264 5.50 -10.19 -25.47
N TYR A 265 5.14 -10.25 -24.20
CA TYR A 265 3.97 -10.95 -23.71
C TYR A 265 3.05 -10.01 -22.94
N MET A 266 1.75 -10.26 -23.11
CA MET A 266 0.68 -9.68 -22.29
C MET A 266 0.13 -10.79 -21.38
N LEU A 267 -0.06 -10.49 -20.10
CA LEU A 267 -0.30 -11.51 -19.06
C LEU A 267 -1.57 -11.24 -18.24
N ASP A 268 -2.24 -12.32 -17.84
CA ASP A 268 -3.12 -12.30 -16.66
C ASP A 268 -2.38 -13.03 -15.52
N PHE A 269 -2.35 -12.47 -14.31
CA PHE A 269 -1.71 -13.13 -13.15
C PHE A 269 -2.31 -12.67 -11.82
N THR A 270 -2.24 -13.54 -10.81
CA THR A 270 -2.51 -13.15 -9.42
C THR A 270 -1.22 -12.68 -8.77
N MET A 271 -1.19 -11.47 -8.21
CA MET A 271 -0.07 -10.98 -7.40
C MET A 271 0.22 -11.93 -6.24
N THR A 272 1.47 -11.98 -5.76
CA THR A 272 1.84 -12.81 -4.60
C THR A 272 1.12 -12.39 -3.30
N THR A 273 0.49 -11.22 -3.29
CA THR A 273 -0.37 -10.69 -2.23
C THR A 273 -1.86 -11.06 -2.38
N GLY A 274 -2.28 -11.61 -3.52
CA GLY A 274 -3.60 -12.22 -3.74
C GLY A 274 -4.56 -11.45 -4.65
N GLU A 275 -4.23 -10.23 -5.07
CA GLU A 275 -5.04 -9.45 -6.01
C GLU A 275 -4.81 -9.89 -7.47
N GLU A 276 -5.84 -9.82 -8.31
CA GLU A 276 -5.79 -10.25 -9.72
C GLU A 276 -5.41 -9.08 -10.64
N VAL A 277 -4.52 -9.35 -11.61
CA VAL A 277 -4.07 -8.41 -12.64
C VAL A 277 -4.45 -8.95 -14.02
N GLU A 278 -5.16 -8.15 -14.81
CA GLU A 278 -5.63 -8.53 -16.15
C GLU A 278 -4.89 -7.75 -17.25
N ASN A 279 -4.47 -8.44 -18.31
CA ASN A 279 -3.84 -7.89 -19.50
C ASN A 279 -2.62 -6.99 -19.22
N HIS A 280 -1.77 -7.36 -18.27
CA HIS A 280 -0.56 -6.64 -17.93
C HIS A 280 0.38 -6.51 -19.13
N LYS A 281 0.93 -5.31 -19.34
CA LYS A 281 1.83 -4.93 -20.43
C LYS A 281 3.11 -4.31 -19.86
N TRP A 282 4.30 -4.67 -20.30
CA TRP A 282 4.66 -5.84 -21.12
C TRP A 282 5.80 -6.56 -20.41
N VAL A 283 5.88 -7.88 -20.54
CA VAL A 283 7.11 -8.62 -20.15
C VAL A 283 7.81 -9.17 -21.38
N THR A 284 9.13 -9.28 -21.33
CA THR A 284 9.93 -9.91 -22.38
C THR A 284 10.09 -11.40 -22.16
N GLU A 285 10.44 -12.16 -23.20
CA GLU A 285 10.68 -13.61 -23.09
C GLU A 285 11.74 -13.99 -22.05
N SER A 286 12.74 -13.12 -21.82
CA SER A 286 13.78 -13.31 -20.81
C SER A 286 13.37 -12.97 -19.38
N GLU A 287 12.15 -12.47 -19.17
CA GLU A 287 11.57 -12.15 -17.85
C GLU A 287 10.53 -13.20 -17.43
N LEU A 288 10.45 -14.32 -18.14
CA LEU A 288 9.55 -15.45 -17.90
C LEU A 288 10.32 -16.78 -17.80
N ALA A 289 9.98 -17.58 -16.79
CA ALA A 289 10.44 -18.95 -16.61
C ALA A 289 9.31 -19.97 -16.84
N PRO A 290 9.62 -21.23 -17.22
CA PRO A 290 8.61 -22.28 -17.33
C PRO A 290 8.09 -22.71 -15.95
N VAL A 291 6.81 -23.10 -15.90
CA VAL A 291 6.23 -23.82 -14.75
C VAL A 291 6.79 -25.25 -14.70
N GLU A 292 7.08 -25.78 -13.50
CA GLU A 292 7.64 -27.15 -13.27
C GLU A 292 6.60 -28.29 -13.40
#